data_AF-A0A9E5EXB3-F1
#
_entry.id   AF-A0A9E5EXB3-F1
#
_cell.length_a   1.000
_cell.length_b   1.000
_cell.length_c   1.000
_cell.angle_alpha   90.00
_cell.angle_beta   90.00
_cell.angle_gamma   90.00
#
_symmetry.space_group_name_H-M   'P 1'
#
loop_
_entity.id
_entity.type
_entity.pdbx_description
1 polymer ?
#
loop_
_entity_poly.entity_id
_entity_poly.type
_entity_poly.pdbx_seq_one_letter_code
_entity_poly.pdbx_strand_id
1 'polypeptide(L)'
;KDKPGAPENPIAKQHQPRPEDPSDNAKSLGFLLQFGDWKFLDLGDLTWNVEYKLVHPTDKIGKIDVYQTTHHGLEISNNPVVINTVEPRVAIFNNGSKKGCHPQVTGTLRRVPGLEAIFQVHRNVNAGPGENTDPSFIANEGEDCAAETVVVIVGKDAKSYSVQAGKNKAKDFKTR
;
A
#
# COMPACT_ATOMS: atom_id res chain seq x y z
N LYS A 1 -7.37 -18.28 -6.51
CA LYS A 1 -6.83 -19.43 -7.27
C LYS A 1 -6.31 -18.90 -8.60
N ASP A 2 -5.25 -19.48 -9.15
CA ASP A 2 -4.72 -19.07 -10.46
C ASP A 2 -5.77 -19.34 -11.55
N LYS A 3 -5.83 -18.44 -12.54
CA LYS A 3 -6.70 -18.63 -13.70
C LYS A 3 -6.02 -19.64 -14.65
N PRO A 4 -6.77 -20.53 -15.32
CA PRO A 4 -6.20 -21.42 -16.34
C PRO A 4 -5.44 -20.62 -17.40
N GLY A 5 -4.18 -20.98 -17.65
CA GLY A 5 -3.32 -20.31 -18.65
C GLY A 5 -2.77 -18.94 -18.24
N ALA A 6 -2.96 -18.49 -16.99
CA ALA A 6 -2.34 -17.26 -16.52
C ALA A 6 -0.80 -17.39 -16.55
N PRO A 7 -0.08 -16.36 -17.03
CA PRO A 7 1.38 -16.40 -17.07
C PRO A 7 1.96 -16.43 -15.65
N GLU A 8 3.13 -17.06 -15.51
CA GLU A 8 3.90 -16.97 -14.27
C GLU A 8 4.21 -15.51 -13.95
N ASN A 9 4.15 -15.16 -12.66
CA ASN A 9 4.66 -13.88 -12.19
C ASN A 9 6.20 -13.92 -12.24
N PRO A 10 6.86 -13.14 -13.11
CA PRO A 10 8.30 -13.25 -13.33
C PRO A 10 9.12 -12.91 -12.10
N ILE A 11 8.60 -12.06 -11.20
CA ILE A 11 9.31 -11.65 -9.98
C ILE A 11 9.00 -12.54 -8.77
N ALA A 12 8.06 -13.48 -8.87
CA ALA A 12 7.70 -14.37 -7.76
C ALA A 12 8.91 -15.15 -7.23
N LYS A 13 9.84 -15.52 -8.11
CA LYS A 13 11.08 -16.26 -7.78
C LYS A 13 12.03 -15.48 -6.86
N GLN A 14 11.84 -14.17 -6.69
CA GLN A 14 12.65 -13.33 -5.80
C GLN A 14 12.18 -13.40 -4.33
N HIS A 15 11.06 -14.06 -4.05
CA HIS A 15 10.55 -14.18 -2.70
C HIS A 15 11.50 -14.98 -1.81
N GLN A 16 11.86 -14.38 -0.68
CA GLN A 16 12.53 -15.07 0.41
C GLN A 16 11.52 -15.31 1.53
N PRO A 17 11.13 -16.56 1.82
CA PRO A 17 10.17 -16.85 2.87
C PRO A 17 10.73 -16.47 4.24
N ARG A 18 9.84 -16.04 5.13
CA ARG A 18 10.14 -15.81 6.56
C ARG A 18 9.56 -16.94 7.40
N PRO A 19 9.91 -17.07 8.70
CA PRO A 19 9.17 -17.96 9.60
C PRO A 19 7.66 -17.69 9.52
N GLU A 20 6.86 -18.75 9.64
CA GLU A 20 5.41 -18.62 9.67
C GLU A 20 4.98 -17.74 10.85
N ASP A 21 4.05 -16.82 10.59
CA ASP A 21 3.44 -16.01 11.65
C ASP A 21 2.23 -16.74 12.22
N PRO A 22 2.26 -17.17 13.50
CA PRO A 22 1.14 -17.86 14.13
C PRO A 22 0.03 -16.92 14.62
N SER A 23 0.22 -15.60 14.53
CA SER A 23 -0.73 -14.61 15.04
C SER A 23 -2.00 -14.51 14.18
N ASP A 24 -3.02 -13.84 14.70
CA ASP A 24 -4.27 -13.59 13.95
C ASP A 24 -4.07 -12.66 12.75
N ASN A 25 -2.95 -11.91 12.68
CA ASN A 25 -2.63 -11.08 11.52
C ASN A 25 -2.47 -11.93 10.24
N ALA A 26 -1.90 -13.13 10.35
CA ALA A 26 -1.81 -14.09 9.24
C ALA A 26 -3.18 -14.57 8.73
N LYS A 27 -4.25 -14.34 9.50
CA LYS A 27 -5.65 -14.68 9.16
C LYS A 27 -6.45 -13.46 8.71
N SER A 28 -5.81 -12.31 8.48
CA SER A 28 -6.47 -11.09 7.99
C SER A 28 -7.25 -11.34 6.70
N LEU A 29 -8.42 -10.72 6.60
CA LEU A 29 -9.18 -10.64 5.36
C LEU A 29 -8.75 -9.38 4.60
N GLY A 30 -8.17 -9.57 3.41
CA GLY A 30 -7.95 -8.49 2.46
C GLY A 30 -9.06 -8.40 1.42
N PHE A 31 -9.19 -7.24 0.78
CA PHE A 31 -10.09 -7.04 -0.35
C PHE A 31 -9.44 -6.20 -1.46
N LEU A 32 -9.90 -6.47 -2.68
CA LEU A 32 -9.69 -5.63 -3.85
C LEU A 32 -11.02 -4.96 -4.19
N LEU A 33 -11.11 -3.66 -3.99
CA LEU A 33 -12.25 -2.86 -4.43
C LEU A 33 -11.99 -2.36 -5.85
N GLN A 34 -12.93 -2.61 -6.76
CA GLN A 34 -12.87 -2.12 -8.12
C GLN A 34 -14.13 -1.30 -8.44
N PHE A 35 -13.93 -0.09 -8.98
CA PHE A 35 -14.98 0.75 -9.51
C PHE A 35 -14.59 1.22 -10.91
N GLY A 36 -15.30 0.74 -11.93
CA GLY A 36 -14.83 0.87 -13.31
C GLY A 36 -13.45 0.22 -13.48
N ASP A 37 -12.49 1.00 -13.97
CA ASP A 37 -11.08 0.57 -14.10
C ASP A 37 -10.27 0.82 -12.83
N TRP A 38 -10.76 1.69 -11.92
CA TRP A 38 -10.04 2.08 -10.72
C TRP A 38 -10.03 0.97 -9.68
N LYS A 39 -8.85 0.71 -9.11
CA LYS A 39 -8.62 -0.39 -8.16
C LYS A 39 -7.94 0.07 -6.87
N PHE A 40 -8.52 -0.34 -5.75
CA PHE A 40 -7.97 -0.17 -4.40
C PHE A 40 -7.69 -1.52 -3.74
N LEU A 41 -6.47 -1.70 -3.26
CA LEU A 41 -6.04 -2.89 -2.55
C LEU A 41 -5.82 -2.58 -1.07
N ASP A 42 -6.51 -3.32 -0.22
CA ASP A 42 -6.32 -3.33 1.23
C ASP A 42 -6.18 -4.78 1.70
N LEU A 43 -5.05 -5.11 2.33
CA LEU A 43 -4.77 -6.46 2.82
C LEU A 43 -4.90 -6.56 4.35
N GLY A 44 -5.43 -5.54 5.03
CA GLY A 44 -5.47 -5.48 6.48
C GLY A 44 -4.06 -5.63 7.06
N ASP A 45 -3.87 -6.58 7.96
CA ASP A 45 -2.58 -6.87 8.60
C ASP A 45 -1.93 -8.17 8.07
N LEU A 46 -2.32 -8.62 6.88
CA LEU A 46 -1.83 -9.88 6.29
C LEU A 46 -0.29 -9.93 6.27
N THR A 47 0.28 -11.11 6.57
CA THR A 47 1.73 -11.23 6.78
C THR A 47 2.49 -11.79 5.59
N TRP A 48 3.80 -11.58 5.60
CA TRP A 48 4.76 -11.74 4.52
C TRP A 48 4.56 -12.95 3.59
N ASN A 49 4.42 -14.15 4.18
CA ASN A 49 4.26 -15.39 3.42
C ASN A 49 2.84 -15.55 2.87
N VAL A 50 1.83 -14.99 3.54
CA VAL A 50 0.42 -15.10 3.15
C VAL A 50 0.11 -14.12 2.03
N GLU A 51 0.60 -12.88 2.11
CA GLU A 51 0.51 -11.90 1.01
C GLU A 51 1.12 -12.46 -0.28
N TYR A 52 2.26 -13.15 -0.18
CA TYR A 52 2.96 -13.72 -1.34
C TYR A 52 2.10 -14.70 -2.14
N LYS A 53 1.22 -15.46 -1.48
CA LYS A 53 0.31 -16.41 -2.15
C LYS A 53 -0.65 -15.72 -3.13
N LEU A 54 -0.89 -14.42 -2.97
CA LEU A 54 -1.71 -13.62 -3.87
C LEU A 54 -1.01 -13.35 -5.21
N VAL A 55 0.31 -13.49 -5.27
CA VAL A 55 1.12 -13.19 -6.47
C VAL A 55 1.96 -14.36 -6.96
N HIS A 56 1.80 -15.54 -6.35
CA HIS A 56 2.49 -16.79 -6.73
C HIS A 56 1.51 -17.95 -6.95
N PRO A 57 1.69 -18.80 -7.99
CA PRO A 57 2.69 -18.67 -9.06
C PRO A 57 2.35 -17.58 -10.07
N THR A 58 1.07 -17.19 -10.20
CA THR A 58 0.64 -16.08 -11.05
C THR A 58 0.25 -14.87 -10.22
N ASP A 59 0.31 -13.70 -10.84
CA ASP A 59 -0.33 -12.49 -10.32
C ASP A 59 -1.85 -12.67 -10.34
N LYS A 60 -2.49 -12.65 -9.16
CA LYS A 60 -3.96 -12.78 -9.02
C LYS A 60 -4.65 -11.44 -8.83
N ILE A 61 -3.89 -10.35 -8.70
CA ILE A 61 -4.40 -9.02 -8.35
C ILE A 61 -4.36 -8.09 -9.58
N GLY A 62 -3.20 -8.01 -10.25
CA GLY A 62 -2.94 -7.01 -11.28
C GLY A 62 -2.46 -5.67 -10.71
N LYS A 63 -2.28 -4.69 -11.61
CA LYS A 63 -1.87 -3.33 -11.23
C LYS A 63 -2.96 -2.61 -10.43
N ILE A 64 -2.53 -1.76 -9.52
CA ILE A 64 -3.37 -1.06 -8.54
C ILE A 64 -3.21 0.47 -8.64
N ASP A 65 -4.31 1.19 -8.46
CA ASP A 65 -4.30 2.66 -8.38
C ASP A 65 -3.95 3.11 -6.97
N VAL A 66 -4.60 2.56 -5.94
CA VAL A 66 -4.33 2.88 -4.54
C VAL A 66 -4.06 1.62 -3.74
N TYR A 67 -2.91 1.57 -3.07
CA TYR A 67 -2.56 0.51 -2.13
C TYR A 67 -2.52 1.09 -0.72
N GLN A 68 -3.39 0.61 0.18
CA GLN A 68 -3.17 0.82 1.60
C GLN A 68 -2.08 -0.13 2.04
N THR A 69 -0.97 0.39 2.56
CA THR A 69 0.14 -0.46 3.01
C THR A 69 -0.35 -1.46 4.03
N THR A 70 -0.03 -2.72 3.84
CA THR A 70 -0.48 -3.78 4.76
C THR A 70 0.11 -3.53 6.14
N HIS A 71 -0.64 -3.79 7.20
CA HIS A 71 -0.16 -3.74 8.58
C HIS A 71 0.56 -2.43 8.91
N HIS A 72 -0.03 -1.28 8.56
CA HIS A 72 0.54 0.07 8.78
C HIS A 72 1.88 0.33 8.08
N GLY A 73 2.32 -0.57 7.19
CA GLY A 73 3.65 -0.50 6.60
C GLY A 73 4.76 -1.08 7.48
N LEU A 74 4.45 -2.12 8.26
CA LEU A 74 5.44 -2.91 9.00
C LEU A 74 6.12 -3.95 8.10
N GLU A 75 7.36 -4.30 8.44
CA GLU A 75 8.19 -5.26 7.67
C GLU A 75 7.75 -6.72 7.78
N ILE A 76 6.95 -7.09 8.79
CA ILE A 76 6.35 -8.44 8.87
C ILE A 76 5.30 -8.68 7.76
N SER A 77 4.95 -7.61 7.02
CA SER A 77 4.06 -7.58 5.87
C SER A 77 4.76 -6.82 4.72
N ASN A 78 4.02 -6.36 3.71
CA ASN A 78 4.55 -5.52 2.63
C ASN A 78 5.69 -6.20 1.86
N ASN A 79 5.50 -7.47 1.52
CA ASN A 79 6.47 -8.25 0.77
C ASN A 79 6.86 -7.53 -0.56
N PRO A 80 8.16 -7.29 -0.83
CA PRO A 80 8.60 -6.58 -2.04
C PRO A 80 8.13 -7.22 -3.33
N VAL A 81 7.98 -8.55 -3.38
CA VAL A 81 7.43 -9.21 -4.56
C VAL A 81 5.98 -8.78 -4.78
N VAL A 82 5.17 -8.67 -3.73
CA VAL A 82 3.78 -8.24 -3.81
C VAL A 82 3.71 -6.79 -4.28
N ILE A 83 4.46 -5.88 -3.62
CA ILE A 83 4.51 -4.46 -3.99
C ILE A 83 4.92 -4.26 -5.44
N ASN A 84 5.97 -4.97 -5.90
CA ASN A 84 6.45 -4.84 -7.28
C ASN A 84 5.57 -5.57 -8.29
N THR A 85 4.71 -6.50 -7.86
CA THR A 85 3.74 -7.16 -8.76
C THR A 85 2.55 -6.23 -9.01
N VAL A 86 2.01 -5.63 -7.94
CA VAL A 86 0.80 -4.80 -8.02
C VAL A 86 1.09 -3.36 -8.45
N GLU A 87 2.36 -2.95 -8.47
CA GLU A 87 2.85 -1.65 -8.96
C GLU A 87 1.92 -0.47 -8.65
N PRO A 88 1.70 -0.15 -7.36
CA PRO A 88 0.70 0.84 -7.00
C PRO A 88 1.04 2.22 -7.59
N ARG A 89 0.02 2.95 -8.05
CA ARG A 89 0.16 4.36 -8.48
C ARG A 89 0.30 5.28 -7.26
N VAL A 90 -0.48 5.01 -6.22
CA VAL A 90 -0.44 5.70 -4.92
C VAL A 90 -0.37 4.66 -3.81
N ALA A 91 0.47 4.90 -2.81
CA ALA A 91 0.48 4.15 -1.57
C ALA A 91 0.04 5.03 -0.40
N ILE A 92 -0.78 4.49 0.50
CA ILE A 92 -1.27 5.19 1.69
C ILE A 92 -0.87 4.38 2.92
N PHE A 93 -0.05 4.97 3.78
CA PHE A 93 0.22 4.42 5.10
C PHE A 93 -0.90 4.78 6.06
N ASN A 94 -1.64 3.77 6.54
CA ASN A 94 -2.57 3.86 7.66
C ASN A 94 -1.84 3.80 9.01
N ASN A 95 -0.72 4.54 9.11
CA ASN A 95 0.20 4.50 10.23
C ASN A 95 -0.24 5.42 11.39
N GLY A 96 0.25 5.12 12.58
CA GLY A 96 0.16 6.01 13.75
C GLY A 96 1.41 6.87 13.88
N SER A 97 1.39 7.84 14.81
CA SER A 97 2.55 8.71 15.06
C SER A 97 3.81 7.97 15.50
N LYS A 98 3.68 6.73 15.99
CA LYS A 98 4.82 5.89 16.46
C LYS A 98 4.88 4.49 15.85
N LYS A 99 3.94 4.12 14.95
CA LYS A 99 3.83 2.77 14.36
C LYS A 99 3.66 2.87 12.86
N GLY A 100 4.50 2.18 12.08
CA GLY A 100 4.41 2.10 10.62
C GLY A 100 5.53 2.85 9.89
N CYS A 101 5.45 2.92 8.56
CA CYS A 101 6.45 3.58 7.71
C CYS A 101 7.87 3.01 7.87
N HIS A 102 8.00 1.68 7.98
CA HIS A 102 9.31 1.07 8.16
C HIS A 102 10.23 1.36 6.96
N PRO A 103 11.55 1.60 7.18
CA PRO A 103 12.49 1.96 6.12
C PRO A 103 12.49 1.01 4.92
N GLN A 104 12.42 -0.31 5.15
CA GLN A 104 12.36 -1.29 4.06
C GLN A 104 11.10 -1.10 3.20
N VAL A 105 9.94 -0.83 3.82
CA VAL A 105 8.66 -0.68 3.13
C VAL A 105 8.64 0.63 2.34
N THR A 106 8.98 1.75 2.98
CA THR A 106 9.08 3.06 2.32
C THR A 106 10.08 3.04 1.17
N GLY A 107 11.26 2.43 1.38
CA GLY A 107 12.28 2.28 0.34
C GLY A 107 11.82 1.40 -0.82
N THR A 108 11.06 0.33 -0.56
CA THR A 108 10.51 -0.54 -1.60
C THR A 108 9.48 0.21 -2.44
N LEU A 109 8.53 0.91 -1.80
CA LEU A 109 7.53 1.72 -2.49
C LEU A 109 8.20 2.77 -3.39
N ARG A 110 9.16 3.54 -2.87
CA ARG A 110 9.86 4.58 -3.65
C ARG A 110 10.60 4.06 -4.89
N ARG A 111 10.91 2.76 -4.96
CA ARG A 111 11.55 2.13 -6.11
C ARG A 111 10.56 1.53 -7.12
N VAL A 112 9.26 1.53 -6.82
CA VAL A 112 8.23 1.08 -7.77
C VAL A 112 8.22 2.03 -8.97
N PRO A 113 8.46 1.57 -10.21
CA PRO A 113 8.63 2.44 -11.38
C PRO A 113 7.45 3.37 -11.69
N GLY A 114 6.24 2.99 -11.29
CA GLY A 114 5.01 3.74 -11.56
C GLY A 114 4.40 4.47 -10.37
N LEU A 115 5.07 4.50 -9.22
CA LEU A 115 4.55 5.18 -8.03
C LEU A 115 4.66 6.70 -8.18
N GLU A 116 3.56 7.41 -7.94
CA GLU A 116 3.47 8.88 -8.09
C GLU A 116 3.35 9.62 -6.75
N ALA A 117 2.91 8.95 -5.68
CA ALA A 117 2.83 9.55 -4.35
C ALA A 117 2.75 8.48 -3.24
N ILE A 118 3.29 8.86 -2.08
CA ILE A 118 3.06 8.20 -0.79
C ILE A 118 2.32 9.19 0.09
N PHE A 119 1.19 8.77 0.66
CA PHE A 119 0.45 9.50 1.68
C PHE A 119 0.59 8.80 3.04
N GLN A 120 0.44 9.57 4.11
CA GLN A 120 0.44 9.05 5.48
C GLN A 120 -0.73 9.62 6.28
N VAL A 121 -1.33 8.79 7.13
CA VAL A 121 -2.28 9.29 8.12
C VAL A 121 -1.55 10.11 9.18
N HIS A 122 -0.37 9.67 9.65
CA HIS A 122 0.43 10.41 10.63
C HIS A 122 1.88 10.58 10.17
N ARG A 123 2.51 11.68 10.56
CA ARG A 123 3.97 11.73 10.60
C ARG A 123 4.44 10.74 11.67
N ASN A 124 5.35 9.83 11.31
CA ASN A 124 5.98 8.98 12.31
C ASN A 124 7.12 9.77 12.98
N VAL A 125 6.99 10.03 14.29
CA VAL A 125 7.95 10.84 15.06
C VAL A 125 9.24 10.10 15.40
N ASN A 126 9.22 8.76 15.33
CA ASN A 126 10.39 7.91 15.51
C ASN A 126 11.15 7.66 14.21
N ALA A 127 10.53 7.99 13.07
CA ALA A 127 11.10 7.84 11.74
C ALA A 127 12.02 9.02 11.38
N GLY A 128 13.09 8.74 10.64
CA GLY A 128 13.94 9.78 10.08
C GLY A 128 13.22 10.55 8.96
N PRO A 129 13.84 11.62 8.44
CA PRO A 129 13.32 12.37 7.29
C PRO A 129 13.15 11.50 6.04
N GLY A 130 13.92 10.41 5.93
CA GLY A 130 13.88 9.48 4.81
C GLY A 130 12.65 8.56 4.83
N GLU A 131 11.99 8.38 5.96
CA GLU A 131 10.90 7.42 6.10
C GLU A 131 9.51 8.07 6.09
N ASN A 132 9.44 9.37 6.37
CA ASN A 132 8.26 10.19 6.13
C ASN A 132 8.22 10.70 4.67
N THR A 133 7.02 10.95 4.16
CA THR A 133 6.73 11.57 2.87
C THR A 133 6.76 13.11 2.99
N ASP A 134 6.46 13.80 1.90
CA ASP A 134 6.29 15.25 1.90
C ASP A 134 5.18 15.66 2.89
N PRO A 135 5.36 16.69 3.75
CA PRO A 135 4.34 17.13 4.69
C PRO A 135 2.97 17.44 4.08
N SER A 136 2.92 17.88 2.81
CA SER A 136 1.67 18.10 2.09
C SER A 136 0.85 16.82 1.84
N PHE A 137 1.45 15.63 2.02
CA PHE A 137 0.82 14.32 1.91
C PHE A 137 0.65 13.60 3.26
N ILE A 138 0.80 14.31 4.38
CA ILE A 138 0.58 13.80 5.73
C ILE A 138 -0.65 14.47 6.33
N ALA A 139 -1.61 13.67 6.84
CA ALA A 139 -2.85 14.23 7.39
C ALA A 139 -2.67 14.81 8.79
N ASN A 140 -1.86 14.15 9.63
CA ASN A 140 -1.58 14.55 11.01
C ASN A 140 -0.05 14.69 11.21
N GLU A 141 0.46 15.92 11.19
CA GLU A 141 1.89 16.24 11.37
C GLU A 141 2.35 16.18 12.84
N GLY A 142 1.47 16.56 13.77
CA GLY A 142 1.74 16.55 15.20
C GLY A 142 1.70 15.15 15.81
N GLU A 143 2.36 14.98 16.96
CA GLU A 143 2.23 13.74 17.75
C GLU A 143 0.82 13.60 18.34
N ASP A 144 0.22 14.72 18.75
CA ASP A 144 -1.18 14.81 19.13
C ASP A 144 -2.07 14.67 17.88
N CYS A 145 -2.90 13.64 17.88
CA CYS A 145 -3.75 13.31 16.74
C CYS A 145 -4.94 14.28 16.65
N ALA A 146 -4.98 15.07 15.57
CA ALA A 146 -6.12 15.95 15.26
C ALA A 146 -7.31 15.21 14.63
N ALA A 147 -7.21 13.88 14.51
CA ALA A 147 -8.17 13.00 13.84
C ALA A 147 -8.46 13.38 12.38
N GLU A 148 -7.48 14.00 11.70
CA GLU A 148 -7.57 14.28 10.28
C GLU A 148 -7.41 12.97 9.47
N THR A 149 -8.00 12.92 8.28
CA THR A 149 -8.08 11.69 7.46
C THR A 149 -7.31 11.83 6.16
N VAL A 150 -6.97 10.70 5.52
CA VAL A 150 -6.61 10.66 4.11
C VAL A 150 -7.85 10.26 3.33
N VAL A 151 -8.32 11.14 2.43
CA VAL A 151 -9.55 10.93 1.66
C VAL A 151 -9.19 10.68 0.21
N VAL A 152 -9.77 9.62 -0.37
CA VAL A 152 -9.71 9.34 -1.81
C VAL A 152 -11.09 9.57 -2.42
N ILE A 153 -11.16 10.40 -3.46
CA ILE A 153 -12.39 10.67 -4.21
C ILE A 153 -12.19 10.19 -5.64
N VAL A 154 -13.00 9.23 -6.07
CA VAL A 154 -12.95 8.68 -7.43
C VAL A 154 -14.00 9.38 -8.29
N GLY A 155 -13.60 9.84 -9.48
CA GLY A 155 -14.50 10.42 -10.46
C GLY A 155 -15.60 9.43 -10.86
N LYS A 156 -16.79 9.94 -11.22
CA LYS A 156 -17.95 9.10 -11.57
C LYS A 156 -17.69 8.19 -12.78
N ASP A 157 -16.78 8.58 -13.66
CA ASP A 157 -16.35 7.81 -14.83
C ASP A 157 -15.20 6.84 -14.53
N ALA A 158 -14.71 6.83 -13.30
CA ALA A 158 -13.55 6.08 -12.84
C ALA A 158 -12.26 6.36 -13.62
N LYS A 159 -12.13 7.46 -14.37
CA LYS A 159 -10.93 7.77 -15.18
C LYS A 159 -9.90 8.62 -14.45
N SER A 160 -10.29 9.23 -13.33
CA SER A 160 -9.40 9.98 -12.44
C SER A 160 -9.88 9.90 -11.01
N TYR A 161 -8.95 10.14 -10.09
CA TYR A 161 -9.23 10.23 -8.66
C TYR A 161 -8.32 11.26 -8.01
N SER A 162 -8.74 11.81 -6.87
CA SER A 162 -7.93 12.74 -6.08
C SER A 162 -7.65 12.15 -4.70
N VAL A 163 -6.47 12.42 -4.15
CA VAL A 163 -6.13 12.05 -2.77
C VAL A 163 -5.78 13.31 -1.99
N GLN A 164 -6.38 13.46 -0.81
CA GLN A 164 -6.17 14.59 0.10
C GLN A 164 -5.77 14.09 1.48
N ALA A 165 -4.73 14.69 2.06
CA ALA A 165 -4.32 14.41 3.44
C ALA A 165 -4.74 15.58 4.35
N GLY A 166 -5.64 15.31 5.29
CA GLY A 166 -6.21 16.32 6.18
C GLY A 166 -6.75 17.52 5.40
N LYS A 167 -6.26 18.70 5.75
CA LYS A 167 -6.65 19.98 5.10
C LYS A 167 -5.70 20.41 3.98
N ASN A 168 -4.73 19.57 3.60
CA ASN A 168 -3.78 19.89 2.55
C ASN A 168 -4.48 19.95 1.18
N LYS A 169 -3.79 20.50 0.18
CA LYS A 169 -4.29 20.52 -1.19
C LYS A 169 -4.40 19.08 -1.73
N ALA A 170 -5.56 18.73 -2.29
CA ALA A 170 -5.73 17.45 -2.98
C ALA A 170 -4.78 17.34 -4.19
N LYS A 171 -4.28 16.12 -4.44
CA LYS A 171 -3.51 15.78 -5.64
C LYS A 171 -4.35 14.87 -6.53
N ASP A 172 -4.44 15.22 -7.81
CA ASP A 172 -5.17 14.45 -8.82
C ASP A 172 -4.27 13.40 -9.47
N PHE A 173 -4.87 12.27 -9.81
CA PHE A 173 -4.25 11.13 -10.46
C PHE A 173 -5.15 10.61 -11.59
N LYS A 174 -4.54 9.94 -12.57
CA LYS A 174 -5.26 9.18 -13.59
C LYS A 174 -5.37 7.73 -13.18
N THR A 175 -6.56 7.17 -13.38
CA THR A 175 -6.78 5.72 -13.25
C THR A 175 -5.98 4.99 -14.32
N ARG A 176 -5.42 3.83 -13.97
CA ARG A 176 -4.66 2.97 -14.89
C ARG A 176 -5.52 2.27 -15.94
#